data_AF-A0A1V6H898-F1
#
_entry.id   AF-A0A1V6H898-F1
#
_cell.length_a   1.000
_cell.length_b   1.000
_cell.length_c   1.000
_cell.angle_alpha   90.00
_cell.angle_beta   90.00
_cell.angle_gamma   90.00
#
_symmetry.space_group_name_H-M   'P 1'
#
loop_
_entity.id
_entity.type
_entity.pdbx_description
1 polymer ?
#
loop_
_entity_poly.entity_id
_entity_poly.type
_entity_poly.pdbx_seq_one_letter_code
_entity_poly.pdbx_strand_id
1 'polypeptide(L)'
;MSGAFSFLVFETVKDSTLFSFTPNASATSFQQSASALCFHYSLIFCTFVTSNLSGSFYFMINRILLRIKVVQVLYAFFRGDNHDKVIAEKELCHSIQKAYDLYFYLLQLIVELTRYSEQRIDAARNKYLPTEEEKNPQTRFIDNLFAKQLAENKQLADYLKKRKLSWINHESTLKQMEQEIYKCDFFIEYLAEPVQSYESDKTIWKKILKFELRDESPIFSALEEENAYWMSDIDIISSFVFKTLKLFKQSNGADQKLLPMYKDPSDKDFALKLFHTTIDRNEEFSKLIDTHTKNWDMDRIAFMDVLIMKIAIAELLSFPAIPTNVTFNEYIELAKMFSTPRSSVFINGVLDKIVMELKANNQIEKLVDFSINTK
;
A
#
# COMPACT_ATOMS: atom_id res chain seq x y z
N MET A 1 -25.59 24.47 2.52
CA MET A 1 -24.68 25.09 1.53
C MET A 1 -23.51 24.14 1.23
N SER A 2 -23.78 22.91 0.73
CA SER A 2 -22.76 21.89 0.46
C SER A 2 -22.59 21.56 -1.03
N GLY A 3 -23.22 22.32 -1.92
CA GLY A 3 -23.22 22.05 -3.36
C GLY A 3 -22.29 22.94 -4.21
N ALA A 4 -21.68 23.97 -3.62
CA ALA A 4 -20.90 24.97 -4.38
C ALA A 4 -19.38 24.72 -4.39
N PHE A 5 -18.85 23.90 -3.46
CA PHE A 5 -17.41 23.64 -3.36
C PHE A 5 -16.92 22.56 -4.35
N SER A 6 -17.79 21.65 -4.80
CA SER A 6 -17.41 20.63 -5.80
C SER A 6 -17.25 21.18 -7.23
N PHE A 7 -17.76 22.38 -7.54
CA PHE A 7 -17.70 22.95 -8.88
C PHE A 7 -16.44 23.79 -9.14
N LEU A 8 -15.85 24.38 -8.08
CA LEU A 8 -14.69 25.27 -8.21
C LEU A 8 -13.34 24.54 -8.40
N VAL A 9 -13.27 23.25 -8.07
CA VAL A 9 -12.07 22.42 -8.28
C VAL A 9 -11.94 21.94 -9.73
N PHE A 10 -13.02 21.97 -10.52
CA PHE A 10 -12.98 21.54 -11.93
C PHE A 10 -12.40 22.59 -12.89
N GLU A 11 -12.34 23.88 -12.50
CA GLU A 11 -11.82 24.95 -13.39
C GLU A 11 -10.31 25.20 -13.24
N THR A 12 -9.66 24.74 -12.17
CA THR A 12 -8.24 25.06 -11.90
C THR A 12 -7.22 24.19 -12.63
N VAL A 13 -7.67 23.23 -13.45
CA VAL A 13 -6.79 22.36 -14.28
C VAL A 13 -6.59 22.93 -15.70
N LYS A 14 -7.16 24.10 -16.02
CA LYS A 14 -7.04 24.72 -17.36
C LYS A 14 -5.88 25.69 -17.56
N ASP A 15 -5.27 26.22 -16.50
CA ASP A 15 -4.19 27.20 -16.65
C ASP A 15 -2.81 26.56 -16.53
N SER A 16 -2.38 26.02 -17.66
CA SER A 16 -1.01 25.62 -17.95
C SER A 16 -0.11 26.84 -18.14
N THR A 17 0.31 27.51 -17.06
CA THR A 17 1.49 28.40 -17.03
C THR A 17 1.80 28.77 -15.58
N LEU A 18 2.73 28.06 -14.93
CA LEU A 18 3.59 28.56 -13.82
C LEU A 18 4.42 27.41 -13.21
N PHE A 19 5.34 26.84 -13.98
CA PHE A 19 6.52 26.17 -13.40
C PHE A 19 7.70 26.40 -14.34
N SER A 20 8.47 27.47 -14.10
CA SER A 20 9.77 27.66 -14.74
C SER A 20 10.76 26.69 -14.09
N PHE A 21 11.08 25.62 -14.81
CA PHE A 21 12.07 24.61 -14.42
C PHE A 21 13.49 25.16 -14.58
N THR A 22 14.30 25.09 -13.52
CA THR A 22 15.75 25.23 -13.57
C THR A 22 16.41 23.84 -13.75
N PRO A 23 17.63 23.75 -14.33
CA PRO A 23 18.14 22.51 -14.93
C PRO A 23 18.71 21.46 -13.95
N ASN A 24 18.31 21.47 -12.69
CA ASN A 24 18.72 20.48 -11.69
C ASN A 24 17.49 19.79 -11.09
N ALA A 25 16.78 19.01 -11.92
CA ALA A 25 15.66 18.18 -11.46
C ALA A 25 16.19 16.88 -10.84
N SER A 26 16.35 16.88 -9.51
CA SER A 26 16.46 15.67 -8.69
C SER A 26 15.08 15.00 -8.51
N ALA A 27 15.06 13.78 -7.94
CA ALA A 27 13.93 12.86 -7.67
C ALA A 27 12.53 13.45 -7.35
N THR A 28 12.46 14.71 -6.96
CA THR A 28 11.26 15.50 -6.66
C THR A 28 10.25 15.60 -7.83
N SER A 29 10.69 15.64 -9.09
CA SER A 29 9.78 15.73 -10.25
C SER A 29 9.04 14.42 -10.58
N PHE A 30 9.70 13.28 -10.33
CA PHE A 30 9.10 11.94 -10.41
C PHE A 30 8.03 11.74 -9.32
N GLN A 31 8.19 12.44 -8.20
CA GLN A 31 7.37 12.30 -6.99
C GLN A 31 6.08 13.12 -7.03
N GLN A 32 6.12 14.35 -7.58
CA GLN A 32 4.94 15.22 -7.71
C GLN A 32 3.88 14.69 -8.69
N SER A 33 4.30 13.92 -9.70
CA SER A 33 3.37 13.30 -10.65
C SER A 33 2.65 12.07 -10.07
N ALA A 34 3.27 11.37 -9.12
CA ALA A 34 2.67 10.24 -8.42
C ALA A 34 1.73 10.66 -7.28
N SER A 35 2.05 11.74 -6.54
CA SER A 35 1.20 12.26 -5.46
C SER A 35 -0.13 12.82 -5.95
N ALA A 36 -0.17 13.39 -7.16
CA ALA A 36 -1.39 13.92 -7.79
C ALA A 36 -2.45 12.83 -8.10
N LEU A 37 -2.05 11.57 -8.29
CA LEU A 37 -2.99 10.44 -8.47
C LEU A 37 -3.55 9.92 -7.14
N CYS A 38 -2.83 10.07 -6.02
CA CYS A 38 -3.19 9.44 -4.74
C CYS A 38 -4.26 10.18 -3.93
N PHE A 39 -4.37 11.51 -4.06
CA PHE A 39 -5.27 12.31 -3.21
C PHE A 39 -6.78 12.11 -3.46
N HIS A 40 -7.19 11.39 -4.51
CA HIS A 40 -8.60 11.26 -4.91
C HIS A 40 -9.27 9.92 -4.58
N TYR A 41 -8.55 8.90 -4.09
CA TYR A 41 -9.03 7.50 -4.11
C TYR A 41 -9.14 6.78 -2.75
N SER A 42 -8.92 7.45 -1.61
CA SER A 42 -8.92 6.85 -0.26
C SER A 42 -10.19 6.03 0.07
N LEU A 43 -11.39 6.51 -0.30
CA LEU A 43 -12.64 5.81 0.04
C LEU A 43 -12.94 4.53 -0.76
N ILE A 44 -12.46 4.43 -2.01
CA ILE A 44 -12.74 3.26 -2.87
C ILE A 44 -11.84 2.08 -2.46
N PHE A 45 -10.63 2.37 -1.99
CA PHE A 45 -9.62 1.37 -1.66
C PHE A 45 -9.95 0.58 -0.38
N CYS A 46 -10.50 1.25 0.64
CA CYS A 46 -10.87 0.63 1.92
C CYS A 46 -11.98 -0.46 1.80
N THR A 47 -12.89 -0.29 0.84
CA THR A 47 -13.96 -1.27 0.56
C THR A 47 -13.47 -2.49 -0.24
N PHE A 48 -12.36 -2.34 -0.98
CA PHE A 48 -11.84 -3.37 -1.89
C PHE A 48 -10.90 -4.37 -1.20
N VAL A 49 -9.97 -3.89 -0.37
CA VAL A 49 -9.01 -4.75 0.36
C VAL A 49 -9.71 -5.72 1.31
N THR A 50 -10.87 -5.32 1.84
CA THR A 50 -11.66 -6.15 2.76
C THR A 50 -12.46 -7.27 2.06
N SER A 51 -12.75 -7.15 0.76
CA SER A 51 -13.57 -8.12 0.02
C SER A 51 -12.77 -9.17 -0.77
N ASN A 52 -11.55 -8.87 -1.21
CA ASN A 52 -10.74 -9.77 -2.06
C ASN A 52 -9.56 -10.49 -1.36
N LEU A 53 -9.31 -10.23 -0.07
CA LEU A 53 -8.27 -10.95 0.70
C LEU A 53 -8.81 -12.19 1.46
N SER A 54 -9.74 -12.93 0.87
CA SER A 54 -10.24 -14.21 1.41
C SER A 54 -9.22 -15.37 1.30
N GLY A 55 -8.11 -15.16 0.59
CA GLY A 55 -7.00 -16.10 0.45
C GLY A 55 -5.97 -16.04 1.60
N SER A 56 -5.50 -17.21 2.05
CA SER A 56 -4.40 -17.35 3.02
C SER A 56 -3.03 -17.04 2.41
N PHE A 57 -2.76 -15.78 2.05
CA PHE A 57 -1.42 -15.34 1.60
C PHE A 57 -0.43 -15.17 2.79
N TYR A 58 0.59 -16.01 2.93
CA TYR A 58 1.53 -15.97 4.07
C TYR A 58 2.71 -14.97 3.93
N PHE A 59 2.61 -13.98 3.05
CA PHE A 59 3.70 -13.05 2.69
C PHE A 59 3.17 -11.64 2.42
N MET A 60 4.05 -10.63 2.50
CA MET A 60 3.67 -9.20 2.44
C MET A 60 3.58 -8.68 1.01
N ILE A 61 4.66 -8.74 0.22
CA ILE A 61 4.63 -8.27 -1.17
C ILE A 61 3.98 -9.35 -2.04
N ASN A 62 2.75 -9.11 -2.47
CA ASN A 62 2.03 -9.99 -3.38
C ASN A 62 2.07 -9.48 -4.83
N ARG A 63 1.61 -10.31 -5.77
CA ARG A 63 1.54 -9.96 -7.20
C ARG A 63 0.73 -8.69 -7.47
N ILE A 64 -0.29 -8.41 -6.65
CA ILE A 64 -1.12 -7.19 -6.76
C ILE A 64 -0.26 -5.95 -6.50
N LEU A 65 0.43 -5.89 -5.35
CA LEU A 65 1.30 -4.77 -5.00
C LEU A 65 2.43 -4.60 -6.02
N LEU A 66 3.01 -5.69 -6.51
CA LEU A 66 4.04 -5.62 -7.55
C LEU A 66 3.54 -5.00 -8.85
N ARG A 67 2.33 -5.37 -9.31
CA ARG A 67 1.73 -4.74 -10.49
C ARG A 67 1.46 -3.26 -10.27
N ILE A 68 0.97 -2.88 -9.10
CA ILE A 68 0.76 -1.48 -8.72
C ILE A 68 2.07 -0.70 -8.82
N LYS A 69 3.16 -1.22 -8.23
CA LYS A 69 4.48 -0.57 -8.32
C LYS A 69 4.99 -0.45 -9.75
N VAL A 70 4.79 -1.49 -10.57
CA VAL A 70 5.15 -1.45 -11.99
C VAL A 70 4.34 -0.38 -12.73
N VAL A 71 3.02 -0.28 -12.51
CA VAL A 71 2.17 0.76 -13.10
C VAL A 71 2.65 2.16 -12.71
N GLN A 72 2.91 2.40 -11.42
CA GLN A 72 3.35 3.70 -10.91
C GLN A 72 4.68 4.14 -11.55
N VAL A 73 5.68 3.25 -11.57
CA VAL A 73 7.00 3.58 -12.12
C VAL A 73 6.94 3.74 -13.63
N LEU A 74 6.19 2.90 -14.35
CA LEU A 74 6.05 3.04 -15.80
C LEU A 74 5.28 4.30 -16.18
N TYR A 75 4.28 4.71 -15.39
CA TYR A 75 3.59 5.97 -15.59
C TYR A 75 4.58 7.13 -15.55
N ALA A 76 5.36 7.22 -14.48
CA ALA A 76 6.35 8.27 -14.33
C ALA A 76 7.47 8.18 -15.38
N PHE A 77 7.90 6.96 -15.76
CA PHE A 77 8.88 6.74 -16.82
C PHE A 77 8.40 7.26 -18.18
N PHE A 78 7.16 6.97 -18.58
CA PHE A 78 6.66 7.37 -19.90
C PHE A 78 6.10 8.80 -19.96
N ARG A 79 5.71 9.37 -18.81
CA ARG A 79 5.20 10.76 -18.73
C ARG A 79 6.26 11.78 -18.33
N GLY A 80 7.31 11.35 -17.64
CA GLY A 80 8.42 12.21 -17.23
C GLY A 80 9.41 12.44 -18.36
N ASP A 81 10.33 13.39 -18.13
CA ASP A 81 11.34 13.77 -19.12
C ASP A 81 12.54 12.80 -19.16
N ASN A 82 12.70 11.97 -18.12
CA ASN A 82 13.79 11.03 -17.99
C ASN A 82 13.35 9.60 -18.34
N HIS A 83 13.85 9.10 -19.47
CA HIS A 83 13.58 7.75 -19.97
C HIS A 83 14.77 6.78 -19.77
N ASP A 84 15.62 7.03 -18.76
CA ASP A 84 16.67 6.09 -18.38
C ASP A 84 16.08 4.86 -17.66
N LYS A 85 16.18 3.70 -18.33
CA LYS A 85 15.64 2.43 -17.83
C LYS A 85 16.29 1.98 -16.51
N VAL A 86 17.59 2.24 -16.32
CA VAL A 86 18.33 1.81 -15.13
C VAL A 86 17.90 2.63 -13.92
N ILE A 87 17.65 3.92 -14.11
CA ILE A 87 17.13 4.80 -13.06
C ILE A 87 15.73 4.33 -12.66
N ALA A 88 14.84 4.08 -13.63
CA ALA A 88 13.48 3.62 -13.34
C ALA A 88 13.43 2.21 -12.72
N GLU A 89 14.33 1.29 -13.08
CA GLU A 89 14.42 -0.02 -12.43
C GLU A 89 14.84 0.10 -10.96
N LYS A 90 15.82 0.96 -10.67
CA LYS A 90 16.24 1.25 -9.28
C LYS A 90 15.09 1.85 -8.49
N GLU A 91 14.31 2.71 -9.11
CA GLU A 91 13.12 3.33 -8.53
C GLU A 91 12.03 2.30 -8.20
N LEU A 92 11.79 1.34 -9.11
CA LEU A 92 10.90 0.20 -8.84
C LEU A 92 11.37 -0.62 -7.63
N CYS A 93 12.65 -0.98 -7.58
CA CYS A 93 13.19 -1.72 -6.44
C CYS A 93 13.09 -0.91 -5.14
N HIS A 94 13.34 0.39 -5.21
CA HIS A 94 13.27 1.30 -4.06
C HIS A 94 11.84 1.39 -3.52
N SER A 95 10.85 1.63 -4.37
CA SER A 95 9.45 1.75 -3.97
C SER A 95 8.90 0.46 -3.34
N ILE A 96 9.26 -0.72 -3.86
CA ILE A 96 8.88 -2.01 -3.25
C ILE A 96 9.52 -2.15 -1.86
N GLN A 97 10.80 -1.76 -1.72
CA GLN A 97 11.49 -1.77 -0.43
C GLN A 97 10.85 -0.80 0.57
N LYS A 98 10.39 0.37 0.13
CA LYS A 98 9.71 1.34 0.99
C LYS A 98 8.35 0.86 1.48
N ALA A 99 7.61 0.13 0.67
CA ALA A 99 6.40 -0.55 1.12
C ALA A 99 6.68 -1.57 2.25
N TYR A 100 7.81 -2.28 2.20
CA TYR A 100 8.24 -3.17 3.29
C TYR A 100 8.71 -2.41 4.52
N ASP A 101 9.40 -1.29 4.36
CA ASP A 101 9.75 -0.42 5.48
C ASP A 101 8.50 0.08 6.23
N LEU A 102 7.43 0.46 5.51
CA LEU A 102 6.16 0.89 6.11
C LEU A 102 5.54 -0.20 6.99
N TYR A 103 5.59 -1.46 6.55
CA TYR A 103 5.06 -2.59 7.33
C TYR A 103 5.70 -2.68 8.72
N PHE A 104 7.03 -2.56 8.81
CA PHE A 104 7.72 -2.56 10.10
C PHE A 104 7.50 -1.27 10.87
N TYR A 105 7.40 -0.13 10.18
CA TYR A 105 7.16 1.17 10.81
C TYR A 105 5.80 1.22 11.52
N LEU A 106 4.75 0.66 10.91
CA LEU A 106 3.42 0.52 11.52
C LEU A 106 3.38 -0.52 12.65
N LEU A 107 4.20 -1.59 12.58
CA LEU A 107 4.36 -2.50 13.71
C LEU A 107 5.08 -1.83 14.88
N GLN A 108 6.10 -1.02 14.59
CA GLN A 108 6.82 -0.27 15.61
C GLN A 108 5.91 0.74 16.32
N LEU A 109 4.98 1.37 15.60
CA LEU A 109 4.02 2.32 16.19
C LEU A 109 3.30 1.73 17.41
N ILE A 110 2.90 0.44 17.37
CA ILE A 110 2.29 -0.25 18.51
C ILE A 110 3.20 -0.18 19.74
N VAL A 111 4.48 -0.48 19.54
CA VAL A 111 5.49 -0.52 20.61
C VAL A 111 5.76 0.89 21.14
N GLU A 112 5.94 1.87 20.24
CA GLU A 112 6.29 3.24 20.63
C GLU A 112 5.13 3.94 21.33
N LEU A 113 3.89 3.73 20.89
CA LEU A 113 2.72 4.30 21.53
C LEU A 113 2.48 3.69 22.93
N THR A 114 2.70 2.38 23.10
CA THR A 114 2.68 1.73 24.43
C THR A 114 3.76 2.30 25.34
N ARG A 115 4.99 2.46 24.81
CA ARG A 115 6.12 3.01 25.55
C ARG A 115 5.91 4.47 25.93
N TYR A 116 5.31 5.26 25.04
CA TYR A 116 4.95 6.65 25.32
C TYR A 116 3.99 6.74 26.51
N SER A 117 2.95 5.91 26.53
CA SER A 117 2.02 5.82 27.67
C SER A 117 2.71 5.40 28.97
N GLU A 118 3.66 4.47 28.92
CA GLU A 118 4.45 4.04 30.09
C GLU A 118 5.29 5.21 30.63
N GLN A 119 6.03 5.91 29.76
CA GLN A 119 6.84 7.08 30.14
C GLN A 119 5.97 8.19 30.74
N ARG A 120 4.77 8.43 30.20
CA ARG A 120 3.83 9.42 30.73
C ARG A 120 3.34 9.03 32.12
N ILE A 121 3.01 7.75 32.35
CA ILE A 121 2.58 7.24 33.65
C ILE A 121 3.70 7.37 34.68
N ASP A 122 4.92 6.99 34.32
CA ASP A 122 6.08 7.10 35.20
C ASP A 122 6.42 8.56 35.53
N ALA A 123 6.35 9.46 34.54
CA ALA A 123 6.51 10.89 34.77
C ALA A 123 5.42 11.45 35.71
N ALA A 124 4.18 10.98 35.60
CA ALA A 124 3.07 11.41 36.46
C ALA A 124 3.25 10.93 37.91
N ARG A 125 3.68 9.68 38.12
CA ARG A 125 3.99 9.12 39.45
C ARG A 125 5.12 9.86 40.17
N ASN A 126 6.11 10.32 39.41
CA ASN A 126 7.30 10.98 39.93
C ASN A 126 7.14 12.51 40.10
N LYS A 127 5.93 13.06 39.92
CA LYS A 127 5.64 14.48 40.24
C LYS A 127 5.85 14.76 41.72
N TYR A 128 6.18 16.01 42.05
CA TYR A 128 6.37 16.45 43.45
C TYR A 128 5.09 16.31 44.30
N LEU A 129 3.91 16.53 43.71
CA LEU A 129 2.61 16.19 44.29
C LEU A 129 1.76 15.45 43.25
N PRO A 130 1.79 14.10 43.21
CA PRO A 130 0.94 13.31 42.35
C PRO A 130 -0.48 13.20 42.94
N THR A 131 -1.50 13.23 42.08
CA THR A 131 -2.89 12.94 42.49
C THR A 131 -3.05 11.47 42.88
N GLU A 132 -4.16 11.10 43.54
CA GLU A 132 -4.41 9.68 43.90
C GLU A 132 -4.55 8.78 42.67
N GLU A 133 -5.09 9.30 41.57
CA GLU A 133 -5.14 8.62 40.27
C GLU A 133 -3.75 8.47 39.65
N GLU A 134 -2.86 9.46 39.82
CA GLU A 134 -1.47 9.37 39.34
C GLU A 134 -0.61 8.43 40.19
N LYS A 135 -0.92 8.29 41.49
CA LYS A 135 -0.29 7.27 42.35
C LYS A 135 -0.72 5.85 41.98
N ASN A 136 -1.99 5.69 41.61
CA ASN A 136 -2.60 4.40 41.27
C ASN A 136 -3.13 4.39 39.82
N PRO A 137 -2.27 4.59 38.81
CA PRO A 137 -2.70 4.72 37.44
C PRO A 137 -3.17 3.38 36.90
N GLN A 138 -4.11 3.43 35.96
CA GLN A 138 -4.55 2.25 35.24
C GLN A 138 -3.45 1.76 34.30
N THR A 139 -2.91 0.56 34.56
CA THR A 139 -1.74 0.03 33.82
C THR A 139 -2.09 -0.92 32.69
N ARG A 140 -3.37 -1.29 32.51
CA ARG A 140 -3.79 -2.33 31.55
C ARG A 140 -3.25 -2.14 30.13
N PHE A 141 -3.18 -0.90 29.64
CA PHE A 141 -2.63 -0.60 28.32
C PHE A 141 -1.11 -0.79 28.23
N ILE A 142 -0.35 -0.33 29.24
CA ILE A 142 1.13 -0.53 29.27
C ILE A 142 1.49 -1.99 29.59
N ASP A 143 0.58 -2.72 30.24
CA ASP A 143 0.69 -4.15 30.50
C ASP A 143 0.22 -5.04 29.35
N ASN A 144 -0.14 -4.45 28.20
CA ASN A 144 -0.66 -5.18 27.05
C ASN A 144 0.33 -6.28 26.58
N LEU A 145 -0.12 -7.54 26.69
CA LEU A 145 0.68 -8.74 26.47
C LEU A 145 1.18 -8.83 25.03
N PHE A 146 0.34 -8.42 24.07
CA PHE A 146 0.69 -8.40 22.66
C PHE A 146 1.76 -7.34 22.35
N ALA A 147 1.60 -6.12 22.85
CA ALA A 147 2.57 -5.05 22.65
C ALA A 147 3.93 -5.41 23.27
N LYS A 148 3.95 -6.00 24.47
CA LYS A 148 5.18 -6.50 25.11
C LYS A 148 5.86 -7.58 24.27
N GLN A 149 5.11 -8.58 23.78
CA GLN A 149 5.67 -9.60 22.88
C GLN A 149 6.22 -8.98 21.59
N LEU A 150 5.53 -8.00 21.01
CA LEU A 150 5.98 -7.32 19.80
C LEU A 150 7.26 -6.52 20.04
N ALA A 151 7.38 -5.84 21.19
CA ALA A 151 8.56 -5.08 21.59
C ALA A 151 9.82 -5.97 21.72
N GLU A 152 9.65 -7.22 22.14
CA GLU A 152 10.72 -8.22 22.26
C GLU A 152 10.99 -8.99 20.95
N ASN A 153 10.22 -8.74 19.88
CA ASN A 153 10.32 -9.49 18.65
C ASN A 153 11.69 -9.28 17.96
N LYS A 154 12.45 -10.37 17.81
CA LYS A 154 13.82 -10.32 17.26
C LYS A 154 13.85 -9.80 15.82
N GLN A 155 12.91 -10.24 14.98
CA GLN A 155 12.87 -9.82 13.57
C GLN A 155 12.52 -8.35 13.42
N LEU A 156 11.58 -7.84 14.23
CA LEU A 156 11.24 -6.41 14.26
C LEU A 156 12.46 -5.59 14.66
N ALA A 157 13.09 -5.91 15.79
CA ALA A 157 14.25 -5.18 16.31
C ALA A 157 15.42 -5.15 15.32
N ASP A 158 15.78 -6.30 14.74
CA ASP A 158 16.86 -6.41 13.76
C ASP A 158 16.57 -5.58 12.50
N TYR A 159 15.34 -5.62 12.01
CA TYR A 159 14.95 -4.91 10.80
C TYR A 159 14.95 -3.39 11.02
N LEU A 160 14.32 -2.90 12.09
CA LEU A 160 14.27 -1.48 12.43
C LEU A 160 15.67 -0.90 12.61
N LYS A 161 16.56 -1.62 13.30
CA LYS A 161 17.96 -1.23 13.47
C LYS A 161 18.70 -1.17 12.13
N LYS A 162 18.56 -2.20 11.29
CA LYS A 162 19.22 -2.27 9.97
C LYS A 162 18.75 -1.15 9.04
N ARG A 163 17.47 -0.82 9.07
CA ARG A 163 16.85 0.20 8.21
C ARG A 163 16.85 1.61 8.81
N LYS A 164 17.23 1.73 10.08
CA LYS A 164 17.22 2.98 10.88
C LYS A 164 15.83 3.63 10.94
N LEU A 165 14.79 2.80 11.11
CA LEU A 165 13.40 3.25 11.24
C LEU A 165 13.10 3.54 12.72
N SER A 166 12.50 4.70 13.01
CA SER A 166 12.15 5.09 14.38
C SER A 166 11.13 6.23 14.41
N TRP A 167 10.27 6.22 15.43
CA TRP A 167 9.32 7.30 15.73
C TRP A 167 9.91 8.43 16.60
N ILE A 168 11.23 8.43 16.88
CA ILE A 168 11.86 9.37 17.82
C ILE A 168 11.64 10.86 17.45
N ASN A 169 11.50 11.16 16.15
CA ASN A 169 11.27 12.53 15.67
C ASN A 169 9.79 12.91 15.64
N HIS A 170 8.89 11.98 15.97
CA HIS A 170 7.44 12.08 15.81
C HIS A 170 6.72 11.98 17.17
N GLU A 171 7.39 12.38 18.26
CA GLU A 171 6.84 12.29 19.63
C GLU A 171 5.57 13.12 19.81
N SER A 172 5.48 14.29 19.16
CA SER A 172 4.25 15.11 19.16
C SER A 172 3.05 14.38 18.56
N THR A 173 3.29 13.59 17.50
CA THR A 173 2.27 12.76 16.87
C THR A 173 1.83 11.65 17.81
N LEU A 174 2.77 10.94 18.45
CA LEU A 174 2.44 9.91 19.45
C LEU A 174 1.60 10.46 20.60
N LYS A 175 1.94 11.67 21.08
CA LYS A 175 1.17 12.38 22.11
C LYS A 175 -0.26 12.66 21.66
N GLN A 176 -0.43 13.18 20.44
CA GLN A 176 -1.76 13.51 19.94
C GLN A 176 -2.62 12.25 19.76
N MET A 177 -2.05 11.20 19.17
CA MET A 177 -2.72 9.90 19.02
C MET A 177 -3.16 9.32 20.37
N GLU A 178 -2.26 9.30 21.37
CA GLU A 178 -2.62 8.82 22.71
C GLU A 178 -3.81 9.61 23.28
N GLN A 179 -3.79 10.94 23.19
CA GLN A 179 -4.88 11.78 23.69
C GLN A 179 -6.23 11.53 22.99
N GLU A 180 -6.22 11.19 21.71
CA GLU A 180 -7.42 10.86 20.94
C GLU A 180 -7.93 9.46 21.27
N ILE A 181 -7.03 8.48 21.37
CA ILE A 181 -7.35 7.09 21.75
C ILE A 181 -8.01 7.02 23.13
N TYR A 182 -7.49 7.75 24.12
CA TYR A 182 -8.04 7.75 25.48
C TYR A 182 -9.45 8.34 25.59
N LYS A 183 -9.94 9.03 24.55
CA LYS A 183 -11.31 9.55 24.47
C LYS A 183 -12.28 8.58 23.78
N CYS A 184 -11.78 7.50 23.19
CA CYS A 184 -12.60 6.58 22.42
C CYS A 184 -13.36 5.59 23.32
N ASP A 185 -14.66 5.42 23.09
CA ASP A 185 -15.51 4.47 23.84
C ASP A 185 -14.92 3.06 23.84
N PHE A 186 -14.46 2.58 22.69
CA PHE A 186 -13.89 1.23 22.57
C PHE A 186 -12.61 1.02 23.39
N PHE A 187 -11.89 2.09 23.70
CA PHE A 187 -10.67 2.06 24.49
C PHE A 187 -11.00 2.16 25.98
N ILE A 188 -11.96 3.01 26.35
CA ILE A 188 -12.52 3.08 27.71
C ILE A 188 -13.10 1.72 28.12
N GLU A 189 -13.87 1.06 27.24
CA GLU A 189 -14.39 -0.29 27.45
C GLU A 189 -13.26 -1.31 27.68
N TYR A 190 -12.22 -1.28 26.83
CA TYR A 190 -11.06 -2.16 26.98
C TYR A 190 -10.38 -1.96 28.33
N LEU A 191 -10.20 -0.72 28.78
CA LEU A 191 -9.59 -0.41 30.06
C LEU A 191 -10.42 -0.91 31.25
N ALA A 192 -11.75 -0.93 31.13
CA ALA A 192 -12.68 -1.35 32.18
C ALA A 192 -12.89 -2.88 32.26
N GLU A 193 -12.44 -3.65 31.28
CA GLU A 193 -12.58 -5.11 31.29
C GLU A 193 -11.83 -5.72 32.51
N PRO A 194 -12.44 -6.67 33.25
CA PRO A 194 -11.85 -7.22 34.47
C PRO A 194 -10.75 -8.26 34.22
N VAL A 195 -10.77 -8.91 33.06
CA VAL A 195 -9.83 -9.97 32.70
C VAL A 195 -8.98 -9.50 31.52
N GLN A 196 -7.67 -9.60 31.65
CA GLN A 196 -6.74 -9.40 30.55
C GLN A 196 -6.53 -10.72 29.81
N SER A 197 -6.60 -10.68 28.48
CA SER A 197 -6.28 -11.82 27.63
C SER A 197 -5.44 -11.38 26.44
N TYR A 198 -4.66 -12.29 25.89
CA TYR A 198 -3.86 -12.01 24.70
C TYR A 198 -4.74 -11.65 23.48
N GLU A 199 -5.94 -12.22 23.37
CA GLU A 199 -6.85 -11.92 22.27
C GLU A 199 -7.54 -10.55 22.41
N SER A 200 -7.93 -10.16 23.63
CA SER A 200 -8.44 -8.80 23.90
C SER A 200 -7.37 -7.76 23.60
N ASP A 201 -6.10 -8.06 23.96
CA ASP A 201 -4.96 -7.18 23.73
C ASP A 201 -4.63 -7.00 22.24
N LYS A 202 -4.72 -8.06 21.43
CA LYS A 202 -4.63 -7.93 19.96
C LYS A 202 -5.81 -7.17 19.37
N THR A 203 -7.01 -7.41 19.89
CA THR A 203 -8.24 -6.81 19.38
C THR A 203 -8.23 -5.30 19.59
N ILE A 204 -7.77 -4.82 20.75
CA ILE A 204 -7.67 -3.37 20.99
C ILE A 204 -6.69 -2.71 20.02
N TRP A 205 -5.52 -3.31 19.76
CA TRP A 205 -4.57 -2.77 18.79
C TRP A 205 -5.13 -2.73 17.38
N LYS A 206 -5.91 -3.74 16.99
CA LYS A 206 -6.63 -3.70 15.71
C LYS A 206 -7.63 -2.54 15.66
N LYS A 207 -8.34 -2.24 16.77
CA LYS A 207 -9.27 -1.09 16.84
C LYS A 207 -8.54 0.24 16.79
N ILE A 208 -7.44 0.39 17.54
CA ILE A 208 -6.58 1.59 17.56
C ILE A 208 -6.04 1.87 16.16
N LEU A 209 -5.37 0.89 15.53
CA LEU A 209 -4.83 1.08 14.18
C LEU A 209 -5.92 1.40 13.16
N LYS A 210 -7.11 0.78 13.26
CA LYS A 210 -8.26 1.15 12.41
C LYS A 210 -8.85 2.52 12.69
N PHE A 211 -8.61 3.09 13.86
CA PHE A 211 -9.02 4.44 14.21
C PHE A 211 -8.01 5.45 13.67
N GLU A 212 -6.72 5.19 13.90
CA GLU A 212 -5.61 6.04 13.46
C GLU A 212 -5.41 6.04 11.95
N LEU A 213 -5.64 4.93 11.27
CA LEU A 213 -5.45 4.85 9.81
C LEU A 213 -6.70 5.28 9.02
N ARG A 214 -7.52 6.16 9.59
CA ARG A 214 -8.66 6.82 8.90
C ARG A 214 -8.22 8.19 8.39
N ASP A 215 -8.87 8.66 7.33
CA ASP A 215 -8.62 9.99 6.76
C ASP A 215 -8.53 11.08 7.85
N GLU A 216 -7.56 12.00 7.68
CA GLU A 216 -7.31 13.16 8.55
C GLU A 216 -6.73 12.87 9.94
N SER A 217 -6.26 11.65 10.22
CA SER A 217 -5.51 11.37 11.47
C SER A 217 -4.12 12.05 11.48
N PRO A 218 -3.61 12.46 12.67
CA PRO A 218 -2.26 13.01 12.85
C PRO A 218 -1.14 12.12 12.32
N ILE A 219 -1.37 10.80 12.21
CA ILE A 219 -0.37 9.86 11.72
C ILE A 219 0.05 10.16 10.27
N PHE A 220 -0.85 10.68 9.44
CA PHE A 220 -0.60 10.87 8.01
C PHE A 220 0.48 11.93 7.75
N SER A 221 0.50 13.02 8.53
CA SER A 221 1.56 14.02 8.46
C SER A 221 2.92 13.42 8.82
N ALA A 222 2.99 12.61 9.88
CA ALA A 222 4.23 11.94 10.27
C ALA A 222 4.71 10.94 9.21
N LEU A 223 3.80 10.18 8.60
CA LEU A 223 4.14 9.22 7.54
C LEU A 223 4.61 9.92 6.27
N GLU A 224 3.99 11.04 5.89
CA GLU A 224 4.38 11.82 4.72
C GLU A 224 5.77 12.46 4.91
N GLU A 225 6.02 13.03 6.09
CA GLU A 225 7.33 13.61 6.46
C GLU A 225 8.44 12.56 6.49
N GLU A 226 8.16 11.36 7.01
CA GLU A 226 9.12 10.27 7.07
C GLU A 226 9.39 9.68 5.68
N ASN A 227 8.35 9.45 4.89
CA ASN A 227 8.48 8.91 3.55
C ASN A 227 7.27 9.11 2.65
N ALA A 228 7.40 9.97 1.65
CA ALA A 228 6.33 10.24 0.68
C ALA A 228 5.82 9.01 -0.11
N TYR A 229 6.58 7.91 -0.23
CA TYR A 229 6.07 6.69 -0.90
C TYR A 229 4.95 6.00 -0.11
N TRP A 230 4.98 6.12 1.22
CA TRP A 230 4.11 5.36 2.11
C TRP A 230 2.64 5.71 1.96
N MET A 231 2.34 6.96 1.60
CA MET A 231 0.98 7.44 1.39
C MET A 231 0.26 6.61 0.32
N SER A 232 0.97 6.15 -0.71
CA SER A 232 0.40 5.32 -1.78
C SER A 232 0.18 3.85 -1.39
N ASP A 233 0.82 3.40 -0.31
CA ASP A 233 0.86 2.00 0.10
C ASP A 233 0.07 1.71 1.39
N ILE A 234 -0.33 2.76 2.11
CA ILE A 234 -0.80 2.67 3.48
C ILE A 234 -1.93 1.65 3.65
N ASP A 235 -2.93 1.66 2.78
CA ASP A 235 -4.06 0.76 2.90
C ASP A 235 -3.70 -0.71 2.69
N ILE A 236 -2.89 -1.00 1.66
CA ILE A 236 -2.40 -2.35 1.37
C ILE A 236 -1.58 -2.85 2.54
N ILE A 237 -0.64 -2.03 3.02
CA ILE A 237 0.28 -2.40 4.08
C ILE A 237 -0.46 -2.57 5.42
N SER A 238 -1.44 -1.72 5.69
CA SER A 238 -2.31 -1.84 6.87
C SER A 238 -3.05 -3.18 6.90
N SER A 239 -3.48 -3.69 5.74
CA SER A 239 -4.09 -5.02 5.65
C SER A 239 -3.14 -6.15 6.08
N PHE A 240 -1.85 -6.03 5.75
CA PHE A 240 -0.82 -6.98 6.15
C PHE A 240 -0.45 -6.85 7.63
N VAL A 241 -0.49 -5.63 8.18
CA VAL A 241 -0.37 -5.39 9.63
C VAL A 241 -1.52 -6.09 10.37
N PHE A 242 -2.78 -5.89 9.95
CA PHE A 242 -3.94 -6.57 10.55
C PHE A 242 -3.86 -8.09 10.45
N LYS A 243 -3.35 -8.60 9.33
CA LYS A 243 -3.08 -10.03 9.17
C LYS A 243 -2.01 -10.52 10.14
N THR A 244 -0.95 -9.75 10.32
CA THR A 244 0.14 -10.05 11.27
C THR A 244 -0.41 -10.15 12.67
N LEU A 245 -1.20 -9.16 13.13
CA LEU A 245 -1.89 -9.21 14.42
C LEU A 245 -2.68 -10.52 14.57
N LYS A 246 -3.46 -10.91 13.56
CA LYS A 246 -4.23 -12.17 13.60
C LYS A 246 -3.36 -13.42 13.73
N LEU A 247 -2.20 -13.46 13.07
CA LEU A 247 -1.30 -14.62 13.04
C LEU A 247 -0.44 -14.79 14.29
N PHE A 248 -0.32 -13.75 15.12
CA PHE A 248 0.47 -13.79 16.34
C PHE A 248 -0.07 -14.80 17.36
N LYS A 249 0.83 -15.61 17.91
CA LYS A 249 0.56 -16.56 18.99
C LYS A 249 1.45 -16.24 20.18
N GLN A 250 0.84 -16.12 21.36
CA GLN A 250 1.55 -15.83 22.61
C GLN A 250 2.67 -16.84 22.90
N SER A 251 2.42 -18.11 22.59
CA SER A 251 3.39 -19.21 22.77
C SER A 251 4.71 -19.04 22.02
N ASN A 252 4.74 -18.19 20.99
CA ASN A 252 5.95 -17.98 20.19
C ASN A 252 6.89 -16.92 20.78
N GLY A 253 6.43 -16.13 21.77
CA GLY A 253 7.23 -15.08 22.42
C GLY A 253 7.98 -14.19 21.43
N ALA A 254 9.23 -13.87 21.75
CA ALA A 254 10.16 -13.07 20.93
C ALA A 254 10.48 -13.69 19.55
N ASP A 255 10.25 -15.00 19.36
CA ASP A 255 10.54 -15.75 18.13
C ASP A 255 9.36 -15.81 17.15
N GLN A 256 8.25 -15.12 17.46
CA GLN A 256 7.11 -14.96 16.56
C GLN A 256 7.57 -14.45 15.18
N LYS A 257 7.26 -15.21 14.13
CA LYS A 257 7.61 -14.82 12.76
C LYS A 257 6.74 -13.66 12.28
N LEU A 258 7.38 -12.72 11.58
CA LEU A 258 6.74 -11.67 10.81
C LEU A 258 6.58 -12.08 9.35
N LEU A 259 5.79 -11.33 8.59
CA LEU A 259 5.59 -11.62 7.18
C LEU A 259 6.89 -11.36 6.40
N PRO A 260 7.38 -12.33 5.62
CA PRO A 260 8.51 -12.10 4.74
C PRO A 260 8.13 -11.11 3.63
N MET A 261 9.13 -10.39 3.12
CA MET A 261 8.96 -9.44 2.02
C MET A 261 8.33 -10.14 0.81
N TYR A 262 8.97 -11.21 0.33
CA TYR A 262 8.49 -12.01 -0.80
C TYR A 262 8.06 -13.40 -0.33
N LYS A 263 7.18 -14.06 -1.09
CA LYS A 263 6.90 -15.49 -0.89
C LYS A 263 8.13 -16.32 -1.24
N ASP A 264 8.73 -16.00 -2.38
CA ASP A 264 9.90 -16.65 -2.93
C ASP A 264 10.70 -15.66 -3.81
N PRO A 265 11.96 -15.95 -4.15
CA PRO A 265 12.79 -15.05 -4.94
C PRO A 265 12.21 -14.68 -6.31
N SER A 266 11.36 -15.53 -6.90
CA SER A 266 10.73 -15.26 -8.21
C SER A 266 9.74 -14.09 -8.17
N ASP A 267 9.33 -13.65 -6.99
CA ASP A 267 8.46 -12.49 -6.85
C ASP A 267 9.13 -11.20 -7.34
N LYS A 268 10.40 -11.02 -6.97
CA LYS A 268 11.20 -9.89 -7.46
C LYS A 268 11.42 -9.98 -8.97
N ASP A 269 11.74 -11.16 -9.47
CA ASP A 269 12.02 -11.39 -10.89
C ASP A 269 10.81 -11.10 -11.77
N PHE A 270 9.59 -11.41 -11.29
CA PHE A 270 8.36 -11.04 -11.99
C PHE A 270 8.21 -9.54 -12.16
N ALA A 271 8.41 -8.74 -11.09
CA ALA A 271 8.22 -7.30 -11.16
C ALA A 271 9.20 -6.69 -12.16
N LEU A 272 10.46 -7.11 -12.11
CA LEU A 272 11.50 -6.69 -13.03
C LEU A 272 11.20 -7.14 -14.47
N LYS A 273 10.87 -8.42 -14.68
CA LYS A 273 10.55 -8.95 -16.01
C LYS A 273 9.35 -8.25 -16.62
N LEU A 274 8.30 -8.00 -15.84
CA LEU A 274 7.11 -7.28 -16.30
C LEU A 274 7.44 -5.83 -16.68
N PHE A 275 8.22 -5.14 -15.84
CA PHE A 275 8.72 -3.80 -16.09
C PHE A 275 9.55 -3.71 -17.37
N HIS A 276 10.61 -4.51 -17.49
CA HIS A 276 11.47 -4.52 -18.66
C HIS A 276 10.71 -4.87 -19.93
N THR A 277 9.89 -5.93 -19.90
CA THR A 277 9.14 -6.34 -21.09
C THR A 277 8.20 -5.26 -21.58
N THR A 278 7.57 -4.52 -20.65
CA THR A 278 6.67 -3.42 -21.01
C THR A 278 7.41 -2.29 -21.71
N ILE A 279 8.61 -1.94 -21.23
CA ILE A 279 9.43 -0.89 -21.86
C ILE A 279 9.98 -1.36 -23.20
N ASP A 280 10.57 -2.55 -23.24
CA ASP A 280 11.29 -3.06 -24.42
C ASP A 280 10.36 -3.33 -25.60
N ARG A 281 9.10 -3.68 -25.34
CA ARG A 281 8.08 -3.96 -26.36
C ARG A 281 7.00 -2.88 -26.44
N ASN A 282 7.26 -1.69 -25.90
CA ASN A 282 6.28 -0.60 -25.85
C ASN A 282 5.70 -0.24 -27.22
N GLU A 283 6.53 -0.15 -28.27
CA GLU A 283 6.08 0.18 -29.62
C GLU A 283 5.19 -0.90 -30.22
N GLU A 284 5.55 -2.17 -30.01
CA GLU A 284 4.76 -3.33 -30.45
C GLU A 284 3.38 -3.31 -29.79
N PHE A 285 3.33 -3.12 -28.46
CA PHE A 285 2.08 -3.07 -27.73
C PHE A 285 1.23 -1.86 -28.11
N SER A 286 1.85 -0.72 -28.41
CA SER A 286 1.14 0.47 -28.91
C SER A 286 0.43 0.17 -30.23
N LYS A 287 1.14 -0.40 -31.21
CA LYS A 287 0.56 -0.76 -32.52
C LYS A 287 -0.56 -1.79 -32.40
N LEU A 288 -0.39 -2.76 -31.50
CA LEU A 288 -1.41 -3.77 -31.24
C LEU A 288 -2.67 -3.14 -30.67
N ILE A 289 -2.54 -2.28 -29.65
CA ILE A 289 -3.67 -1.55 -29.08
C ILE A 289 -4.35 -0.68 -30.14
N ASP A 290 -3.58 0.13 -30.88
CA ASP A 290 -4.07 1.03 -31.92
C ASP A 290 -4.90 0.29 -32.98
N THR A 291 -4.51 -0.94 -33.32
CA THR A 291 -5.23 -1.77 -34.30
C THR A 291 -6.62 -2.17 -33.81
N HIS A 292 -6.78 -2.40 -32.50
CA HIS A 292 -8.04 -2.80 -31.87
C HIS A 292 -8.88 -1.63 -31.35
N THR A 293 -8.32 -0.42 -31.34
CA THR A 293 -8.99 0.80 -30.90
C THR A 293 -9.35 1.77 -32.04
N LYS A 294 -9.18 1.40 -33.32
CA LYS A 294 -9.50 2.28 -34.47
C LYS A 294 -10.93 2.87 -34.50
N ASN A 295 -11.90 2.16 -33.92
CA ASN A 295 -13.29 2.63 -33.85
C ASN A 295 -13.57 3.51 -32.63
N TRP A 296 -12.58 3.70 -31.76
CA TRP A 296 -12.64 4.58 -30.61
C TRP A 296 -11.93 5.89 -30.96
N ASP A 297 -12.46 6.99 -30.45
CA ASP A 297 -11.82 8.29 -30.58
C ASP A 297 -10.50 8.26 -29.79
N MET A 298 -9.38 8.02 -30.49
CA MET A 298 -8.05 7.79 -29.91
C MET A 298 -7.59 8.98 -29.06
N ASP A 299 -7.99 10.19 -29.44
CA ASP A 299 -7.70 11.43 -28.71
C ASP A 299 -8.43 11.51 -27.37
N ARG A 300 -9.38 10.58 -27.11
CA ARG A 300 -10.13 10.49 -25.84
C ARG A 300 -9.68 9.34 -24.94
N ILE A 301 -8.75 8.49 -25.38
CA ILE A 301 -8.30 7.37 -24.55
C ILE A 301 -7.33 7.91 -23.49
N ALA A 302 -7.64 7.66 -22.22
CA ALA A 302 -6.76 8.06 -21.13
C ALA A 302 -5.40 7.36 -21.25
N PHE A 303 -4.30 8.10 -21.06
CA PHE A 303 -2.96 7.53 -21.06
C PHE A 303 -2.83 6.34 -20.08
N MET A 304 -3.48 6.43 -18.92
CA MET A 304 -3.54 5.34 -17.94
C MET A 304 -4.14 4.06 -18.51
N ASP A 305 -5.18 4.15 -19.34
CA ASP A 305 -5.82 2.97 -19.92
C ASP A 305 -4.90 2.26 -20.90
N VAL A 306 -4.22 3.04 -21.76
CA VAL A 306 -3.21 2.51 -22.68
C VAL A 306 -2.07 1.86 -21.92
N LEU A 307 -1.58 2.50 -20.86
CA LEU A 307 -0.49 1.95 -20.04
C LEU A 307 -0.90 0.64 -19.36
N ILE A 308 -2.07 0.58 -18.74
CA ILE A 308 -2.59 -0.63 -18.09
C ILE A 308 -2.73 -1.76 -19.11
N MET A 309 -3.25 -1.48 -20.32
CA MET A 309 -3.33 -2.48 -21.39
C MET A 309 -1.95 -2.98 -21.83
N LYS A 310 -0.95 -2.10 -21.96
CA LYS A 310 0.43 -2.48 -22.31
C LYS A 310 1.03 -3.44 -21.27
N ILE A 311 0.85 -3.14 -19.99
CA ILE A 311 1.36 -3.99 -18.91
C ILE A 311 0.61 -5.33 -18.87
N ALA A 312 -0.70 -5.33 -19.12
CA ALA A 312 -1.49 -6.56 -19.23
C ALA A 312 -1.00 -7.45 -20.39
N ILE A 313 -0.77 -6.88 -21.57
CA ILE A 313 -0.23 -7.60 -22.74
C ILE A 313 1.17 -8.14 -22.44
N ALA A 314 2.03 -7.33 -21.81
CA ALA A 314 3.36 -7.76 -21.37
C ALA A 314 3.27 -8.98 -20.45
N GLU A 315 2.34 -8.96 -19.49
CA GLU A 315 2.14 -10.09 -18.57
C GLU A 315 1.64 -11.35 -19.30
N LEU A 316 0.66 -11.20 -20.18
CA LEU A 316 0.07 -12.31 -20.93
C LEU A 316 1.12 -13.07 -21.73
N LEU A 317 2.04 -12.34 -22.38
CA LEU A 317 3.09 -12.89 -23.23
C LEU A 317 4.30 -13.41 -22.44
N SER A 318 4.56 -12.86 -21.25
CA SER A 318 5.81 -13.15 -20.51
C SER A 318 5.65 -14.23 -19.44
N PHE A 319 4.43 -14.49 -18.98
CA PHE A 319 4.16 -15.37 -17.85
C PHE A 319 3.13 -16.45 -18.24
N PRO A 320 3.58 -17.57 -18.85
CA PRO A 320 2.70 -18.65 -19.28
C PRO A 320 2.03 -19.38 -18.10
N ALA A 321 2.62 -19.31 -16.90
CA ALA A 321 2.08 -19.89 -15.68
C ALA A 321 0.90 -19.11 -15.07
N ILE A 322 0.65 -17.88 -15.53
CA ILE A 322 -0.48 -17.07 -15.05
C ILE A 322 -1.65 -17.22 -16.03
N PRO A 323 -2.80 -17.75 -15.58
CA PRO A 323 -3.98 -17.87 -16.43
C PRO A 323 -4.46 -16.53 -16.98
N THR A 324 -4.96 -16.54 -18.21
CA THR A 324 -5.40 -15.31 -18.91
C THR A 324 -6.49 -14.56 -18.14
N ASN A 325 -7.47 -15.28 -17.59
CA ASN A 325 -8.57 -14.70 -16.81
C ASN A 325 -8.09 -14.03 -15.51
N VAL A 326 -7.07 -14.60 -14.85
CA VAL A 326 -6.45 -14.01 -13.67
C VAL A 326 -5.79 -12.69 -14.06
N THR A 327 -4.96 -12.67 -15.09
CA THR A 327 -4.36 -11.44 -15.61
C THR A 327 -5.42 -10.38 -15.92
N PHE A 328 -6.50 -10.74 -16.61
CA PHE A 328 -7.58 -9.79 -16.94
C PHE A 328 -8.20 -9.16 -15.71
N ASN A 329 -8.64 -9.99 -14.75
CA ASN A 329 -9.26 -9.51 -13.52
C ASN A 329 -8.36 -8.51 -12.80
N GLU A 330 -7.07 -8.81 -12.68
CA GLU A 330 -6.10 -7.95 -12.00
C GLU A 330 -5.97 -6.57 -12.67
N TYR A 331 -5.83 -6.51 -14.00
CA TYR A 331 -5.68 -5.23 -14.72
C TYR A 331 -6.99 -4.45 -14.86
N ILE A 332 -8.14 -5.13 -14.87
CA ILE A 332 -9.46 -4.48 -14.79
C ILE A 332 -9.65 -3.81 -13.43
N GLU A 333 -9.24 -4.45 -12.34
CA GLU A 333 -9.25 -3.82 -11.02
C GLU A 333 -8.27 -2.65 -10.93
N LEU A 334 -7.06 -2.77 -11.50
CA LEU A 334 -6.12 -1.65 -11.60
C LEU A 334 -6.73 -0.45 -12.35
N ALA A 335 -7.50 -0.70 -13.41
CA ALA A 335 -8.18 0.36 -14.15
C ALA A 335 -9.24 1.08 -13.30
N LYS A 336 -9.97 0.37 -12.44
CA LYS A 336 -10.93 0.98 -11.52
C LYS A 336 -10.24 1.86 -10.48
N MET A 337 -9.03 1.49 -10.07
CA MET A 337 -8.26 2.23 -9.06
C MET A 337 -7.58 3.48 -9.63
N PHE A 338 -7.05 3.41 -10.85
CA PHE A 338 -6.17 4.46 -11.39
C PHE A 338 -6.76 5.30 -12.53
N SER A 339 -7.94 4.94 -13.05
CA SER A 339 -8.48 5.57 -14.24
C SER A 339 -9.96 5.96 -14.08
N THR A 340 -10.66 6.15 -15.19
CA THR A 340 -12.05 6.63 -15.20
C THR A 340 -13.04 5.50 -14.89
N PRO A 341 -14.27 5.81 -14.42
CA PRO A 341 -15.29 4.80 -14.15
C PRO A 341 -15.63 3.89 -15.35
N ARG A 342 -15.43 4.37 -16.58
CA ARG A 342 -15.69 3.60 -17.82
C ARG A 342 -14.50 2.78 -18.29
N SER A 343 -13.30 3.02 -17.75
CA SER A 343 -12.06 2.41 -18.20
C SER A 343 -12.03 0.89 -18.02
N SER A 344 -12.61 0.37 -16.94
CA SER A 344 -12.67 -1.08 -16.67
C SER A 344 -13.39 -1.87 -17.78
N VAL A 345 -14.53 -1.35 -18.26
CA VAL A 345 -15.32 -1.97 -19.34
C VAL A 345 -14.58 -1.84 -20.68
N PHE A 346 -14.00 -0.66 -20.94
CA PHE A 346 -13.24 -0.39 -22.15
C PHE A 346 -12.03 -1.32 -22.28
N ILE A 347 -11.19 -1.40 -21.25
CA ILE A 347 -9.98 -2.22 -21.22
C ILE A 347 -10.33 -3.69 -21.39
N ASN A 348 -11.37 -4.18 -20.70
CA ASN A 348 -11.82 -5.56 -20.89
C ASN A 348 -12.16 -5.86 -22.35
N GLY A 349 -12.98 -5.01 -22.99
CA GLY A 349 -13.41 -5.21 -24.37
C GLY A 349 -12.28 -5.13 -25.41
N VAL A 350 -11.24 -4.35 -25.16
CA VAL A 350 -10.05 -4.26 -26.03
C VAL A 350 -9.13 -5.46 -25.81
N LEU A 351 -8.83 -5.81 -24.55
CA LEU A 351 -7.96 -6.94 -24.22
C LEU A 351 -8.54 -8.27 -24.72
N ASP A 352 -9.87 -8.46 -24.66
CA ASP A 352 -10.53 -9.65 -25.20
C ASP A 352 -10.18 -9.87 -26.69
N LYS A 353 -10.29 -8.82 -27.51
CA LYS A 353 -9.98 -8.88 -28.95
C LYS A 353 -8.49 -9.13 -29.20
N ILE A 354 -7.62 -8.45 -28.46
CA ILE A 354 -6.17 -8.63 -28.55
C ILE A 354 -5.79 -10.07 -28.22
N VAL A 355 -6.33 -10.64 -27.15
CA VAL A 355 -6.04 -12.03 -26.78
C VAL A 355 -6.56 -13.03 -27.80
N MET A 356 -7.72 -12.79 -28.42
CA MET A 356 -8.21 -13.64 -29.50
C MET A 356 -7.23 -13.66 -30.68
N GLU A 357 -6.71 -12.50 -31.09
CA GLU A 357 -5.69 -12.41 -32.15
C GLU A 357 -4.39 -13.11 -31.74
N LEU A 358 -3.86 -12.81 -30.55
CA LEU A 358 -2.61 -13.39 -30.07
C LEU A 358 -2.69 -14.92 -29.96
N LYS A 359 -3.85 -15.47 -29.58
CA LYS A 359 -4.09 -16.93 -29.59
C LYS A 359 -4.16 -17.49 -31.01
N ALA A 360 -4.84 -16.81 -31.94
CA ALA A 360 -4.91 -17.24 -33.33
C ALA A 360 -3.51 -17.28 -33.99
N ASN A 361 -2.63 -16.37 -33.58
CA ASN A 361 -1.24 -16.31 -34.04
C ASN A 361 -0.27 -17.24 -33.26
N ASN A 362 -0.77 -18.07 -32.33
CA ASN A 362 0.04 -18.93 -31.45
C ASN A 362 1.09 -18.18 -30.61
N GLN A 363 0.82 -16.93 -30.25
CA GLN A 363 1.72 -16.10 -29.44
C GLN A 363 1.46 -16.21 -27.93
N ILE A 364 0.32 -16.77 -27.54
CA ILE A 364 -0.02 -17.07 -26.15
C ILE A 364 -0.16 -18.59 -25.98
N GLU A 365 0.83 -19.20 -25.36
CA GLU A 365 0.76 -20.56 -24.84
C GLU A 365 0.72 -20.49 -23.31
N LYS A 366 -0.47 -20.65 -22.73
CA LYS A 366 -0.63 -20.75 -21.27
C LYS A 366 -0.43 -22.20 -20.84
N LEU A 367 0.21 -22.40 -19.69
CA LEU A 367 0.25 -23.71 -19.06
C LEU A 367 -1.18 -24.12 -18.72
N VAL A 368 -1.61 -25.29 -19.21
CA VAL A 368 -2.94 -25.83 -18.91
C VAL A 368 -2.93 -26.24 -17.44
N ASP A 369 -3.72 -25.55 -16.62
CA ASP A 369 -3.93 -25.95 -15.24
C ASP A 369 -4.90 -27.13 -15.20
N PHE A 370 -4.35 -28.35 -15.12
CA PHE A 370 -5.14 -29.59 -15.03
C PHE A 370 -5.98 -29.68 -13.73
N SER A 371 -5.82 -28.74 -12.80
CA SER A 371 -6.54 -28.70 -11.52
C SER A 371 -7.98 -28.17 -11.64
N ILE A 372 -8.36 -27.57 -12.77
CA ILE A 372 -9.67 -26.90 -12.94
C ILE A 372 -10.76 -27.86 -13.47
N ASN A 373 -10.40 -29.06 -13.95
CA ASN A 373 -11.33 -30.03 -14.53
C ASN A 373 -11.82 -31.15 -13.59
N THR A 374 -11.57 -31.06 -12.29
CA THR A 374 -12.25 -31.92 -11.30
C THR A 374 -13.41 -31.18 -10.64
N LYS A 375 -14.55 -31.14 -11.32
CA LYS A 375 -15.87 -31.05 -10.69
C LYS A 375 -16.89 -31.86 -11.48
#